data_AF-A0A7I4Z1I4-F1
#
_entry.id   AF-A0A7I4Z1I4-F1
#
_cell.length_a   1.000
_cell.length_b   1.000
_cell.length_c   1.000
_cell.angle_alpha   90.00
_cell.angle_beta   90.00
_cell.angle_gamma   90.00
#
_symmetry.space_group_name_H-M   'P 1'
#
loop_
_entity.id
_entity.type
_entity.pdbx_description
1 polymer ?
#
loop_
_entity_poly.entity_id
_entity_poly.type
_entity_poly.pdbx_seq_one_letter_code
_entity_poly.pdbx_strand_id
1 'polypeptide(L)'
;MVYKITCRDCRDEYIGETARPLHVRVKEHIDGMRRLKESTALGSHRNRKHNGGVLEVTVEVVAQATELCARKTLEAFRIQLTDPEINRKEKCLAITRELVFMRVCRRRRMAKRGDRTS
;
A
#
# COMPACT_ATOMS: atom_id res chain seq x y z
N MET A 1 3.80 -7.59 -4.55
CA MET A 1 2.53 -7.24 -5.23
C MET A 1 2.00 -5.95 -4.65
N VAL A 2 1.37 -5.10 -5.47
CA VAL A 2 0.55 -3.97 -5.02
C VAL A 2 -0.89 -4.33 -5.32
N TYR A 3 -1.77 -4.14 -4.33
CA TYR A 3 -3.17 -4.51 -4.39
C TYR A 3 -4.05 -3.37 -3.92
N LYS A 4 -5.30 -3.40 -4.36
CA LYS A 4 -6.35 -2.48 -3.94
C LYS A 4 -7.47 -3.27 -3.30
N ILE A 5 -8.01 -2.74 -2.21
CA ILE A 5 -9.23 -3.22 -1.57
C ILE A 5 -10.29 -2.14 -1.74
N THR A 6 -11.47 -2.49 -2.21
CA THR A 6 -12.58 -1.54 -2.40
C THR A 6 -13.74 -1.93 -1.50
N CYS A 7 -14.22 -0.98 -0.72
CA CYS A 7 -15.47 -1.12 0.02
C CYS A 7 -16.65 -1.21 -0.97
N ARG A 8 -17.49 -2.25 -0.84
CA ARG A 8 -18.65 -2.39 -1.74
C ARG A 8 -19.74 -1.36 -1.46
N ASP A 9 -19.86 -0.91 -0.22
CA ASP A 9 -20.97 -0.06 0.22
C ASP A 9 -20.75 1.42 -0.14
N CYS A 10 -19.54 1.95 0.07
CA CYS A 10 -19.22 3.36 -0.18
C CYS A 10 -18.15 3.60 -1.25
N ARG A 11 -17.62 2.55 -1.87
CA ARG A 11 -16.56 2.61 -2.90
C ARG A 11 -15.22 3.18 -2.45
N ASP A 12 -15.06 3.55 -1.19
CA ASP A 12 -13.78 3.95 -0.62
C ASP A 12 -12.73 2.85 -0.85
N GLU A 13 -11.52 3.28 -1.20
CA GLU A 13 -10.43 2.40 -1.60
C GLU A 13 -9.31 2.39 -0.58
N TYR A 14 -8.62 1.25 -0.49
CA TYR A 14 -7.35 1.07 0.20
C TYR A 14 -6.31 0.52 -0.76
N ILE A 15 -5.12 1.08 -0.80
CA ILE A 15 -3.98 0.58 -1.55
C ILE A 15 -2.87 0.15 -0.59
N GLY A 16 -2.32 -1.05 -0.83
CA GLY A 16 -1.20 -1.56 -0.06
C GLY A 16 -0.25 -2.40 -0.90
N GLU A 17 1.00 -2.53 -0.46
CA GLU A 17 1.93 -3.55 -0.98
C GLU A 17 2.10 -4.74 -0.03
N THR A 18 2.57 -5.85 -0.59
CA THR A 18 3.00 -7.02 0.16
C THR A 18 4.11 -7.78 -0.57
N ALA A 19 5.07 -8.26 0.21
CA ALA A 19 6.02 -9.31 -0.19
C ALA A 19 5.46 -10.73 0.01
N ARG A 20 4.51 -10.88 0.93
CA ARG A 20 3.85 -12.16 1.27
C ARG A 20 2.75 -12.49 0.26
N PRO A 21 2.33 -13.76 0.16
CA PRO A 21 1.18 -14.14 -0.67
C PRO A 21 -0.05 -13.28 -0.37
N LEU A 22 -0.73 -12.81 -1.41
CA LEU A 22 -1.83 -11.84 -1.29
C LEU A 22 -2.94 -12.32 -0.35
N HIS A 23 -3.34 -13.60 -0.48
CA HIS A 23 -4.41 -14.18 0.33
C HIS A 23 -4.14 -14.08 1.84
N VAL A 24 -2.87 -14.21 2.27
CA VAL A 24 -2.50 -14.07 3.68
C VAL A 24 -2.70 -12.63 4.15
N ARG A 25 -2.24 -11.66 3.34
CA ARG A 25 -2.36 -10.25 3.69
C ARG A 25 -3.81 -9.77 3.71
N VAL A 26 -4.61 -10.24 2.76
CA VAL A 26 -6.05 -9.97 2.70
C VAL A 26 -6.76 -10.56 3.92
N LYS A 27 -6.43 -11.81 4.31
CA LYS A 27 -7.00 -12.42 5.52
C LYS A 27 -6.73 -11.59 6.77
N GLU A 28 -5.51 -11.09 6.96
CA GLU A 28 -5.17 -10.22 8.09
C GLU A 28 -6.00 -8.93 8.12
N HIS A 29 -6.25 -8.32 6.95
CA HIS A 29 -7.11 -7.15 6.84
C HIS A 29 -8.57 -7.47 7.18
N ILE A 30 -9.10 -8.60 6.67
CA ILE A 30 -10.45 -9.06 6.97
C ILE A 30 -10.61 -9.38 8.47
N ASP A 31 -9.63 -10.04 9.08
CA ASP A 31 -9.67 -10.36 10.51
C ASP A 31 -9.63 -9.09 11.38
N GLY A 32 -8.80 -8.11 11.00
CA GLY A 32 -8.77 -6.79 11.66
C GLY A 32 -10.07 -6.02 11.51
N MET A 33 -10.67 -6.05 10.32
CA MET A 33 -11.97 -5.46 10.00
C MET A 33 -13.11 -6.10 10.81
N ARG A 34 -13.16 -7.44 10.86
CA ARG A 34 -14.17 -8.21 11.59
C ARG A 34 -14.15 -7.91 13.09
N ARG A 35 -12.95 -7.77 13.65
CA ARG A 35 -12.72 -7.42 15.06
C ARG A 35 -12.88 -5.93 15.37
N LEU A 36 -13.28 -5.09 14.40
CA LEU A 36 -13.41 -3.64 14.56
C LEU A 36 -12.14 -3.00 15.13
N LYS A 37 -10.96 -3.50 14.71
CA LYS A 37 -9.69 -3.03 15.25
C LYS A 37 -9.36 -1.66 14.67
N GLU A 38 -9.64 -0.60 15.43
CA GLU A 38 -9.37 0.80 15.06
C GLU A 38 -7.92 1.07 14.65
N SER A 39 -6.97 0.30 15.17
CA SER A 39 -5.55 0.40 14.77
C SER A 39 -5.26 -0.12 13.36
N THR A 40 -6.21 -0.77 12.69
CA THR A 40 -6.15 -1.13 11.26
C THR A 40 -6.97 -0.16 10.40
N ALA A 41 -6.57 0.02 9.14
CA ALA A 41 -7.26 0.93 8.22
C ALA A 41 -8.72 0.50 7.96
N LEU A 42 -8.92 -0.79 7.64
CA LEU A 42 -10.27 -1.32 7.37
C LEU A 42 -11.14 -1.39 8.63
N GLY A 43 -10.57 -1.74 9.79
CA GLY A 43 -11.31 -1.74 11.05
C GLY A 43 -11.84 -0.36 11.41
N SER A 44 -10.99 0.66 11.30
CA SER A 44 -11.39 2.05 11.54
C SER A 44 -12.39 2.55 10.50
N HIS A 45 -12.20 2.23 9.21
CA HIS A 45 -13.16 2.55 8.16
C HIS A 45 -14.55 1.95 8.45
N ARG A 46 -14.61 0.65 8.78
CA ARG A 46 -15.86 -0.03 9.15
C ARG A 46 -16.57 0.66 10.31
N ASN A 47 -15.83 1.05 11.35
CA ASN A 47 -16.44 1.69 12.51
C ASN A 47 -16.93 3.11 12.19
N ARG A 48 -16.13 3.91 11.47
CA ARG A 48 -16.41 5.33 11.22
C ARG A 48 -17.42 5.60 10.11
N LYS A 49 -17.38 4.81 9.04
CA LYS A 49 -18.25 5.02 7.86
C LYS A 49 -19.50 4.13 7.89
N HIS A 50 -19.43 3.00 8.61
CA HIS A 50 -20.49 1.99 8.62
C HIS A 50 -21.02 1.66 10.01
N ASN A 51 -20.65 2.44 11.04
CA ASN A 51 -21.08 2.25 12.44
C ASN A 51 -20.87 0.81 12.96
N GLY A 52 -19.82 0.15 12.48
CA GLY A 52 -19.53 -1.24 12.84
C GLY A 52 -20.42 -2.29 12.16
N GLY A 53 -21.30 -1.90 11.23
CA GLY A 53 -22.14 -2.78 10.43
C GLY A 53 -21.35 -3.78 9.59
N VAL A 54 -22.04 -4.77 9.01
CA VAL A 54 -21.40 -5.74 8.11
C VAL A 54 -20.87 -5.00 6.89
N LEU A 55 -19.61 -5.25 6.54
CA LEU A 55 -18.89 -4.58 5.48
C LEU A 55 -18.32 -5.63 4.51
N GLU A 56 -18.65 -5.50 3.23
CA GLU A 56 -18.06 -6.31 2.17
C GLU A 56 -16.97 -5.55 1.40
N VAL A 57 -15.96 -6.29 0.96
CA VAL A 57 -14.84 -5.72 0.19
C VAL A 57 -14.50 -6.58 -1.03
N THR A 58 -14.01 -5.94 -2.09
CA THR A 58 -13.35 -6.62 -3.22
C THR A 58 -11.84 -6.39 -3.16
N VAL A 59 -11.07 -7.29 -3.79
CA VAL A 59 -9.61 -7.18 -3.86
C VAL A 59 -9.15 -7.35 -5.29
N GLU A 60 -8.27 -6.47 -5.74
CA GLU A 60 -7.64 -6.53 -7.07
C GLU A 60 -6.12 -6.33 -7.00
N VAL A 61 -5.39 -6.96 -7.93
CA VAL A 61 -3.95 -6.72 -8.11
C VAL A 61 -3.76 -5.58 -9.09
N VAL A 62 -3.13 -4.49 -8.65
CA VAL A 62 -2.96 -3.27 -9.47
C VAL A 62 -1.55 -3.11 -10.02
N ALA A 63 -0.56 -3.81 -9.45
CA ALA A 63 0.79 -3.90 -10.00
C ALA A 63 1.58 -5.07 -9.38
N GLN A 64 2.63 -5.50 -10.09
CA GLN A 64 3.57 -6.50 -9.59
C GLN A 64 5.01 -6.04 -9.80
N ALA A 65 5.87 -6.32 -8.83
CA ALA A 65 7.31 -6.10 -8.89
C ALA A 65 8.02 -7.00 -7.88
N THR A 66 9.20 -7.49 -8.26
CA THR A 66 10.07 -8.36 -7.45
C THR A 66 10.79 -7.57 -6.35
N GLU A 67 11.34 -6.42 -6.71
CA GLU A 67 12.09 -5.57 -5.79
C GLU A 67 11.17 -4.84 -4.81
N LEU A 68 11.52 -4.85 -3.52
CA LEU A 68 10.78 -4.14 -2.48
C LEU A 68 10.65 -2.65 -2.81
N CYS A 69 11.74 -2.04 -3.25
CA CYS A 69 11.79 -0.62 -3.53
C CYS A 69 10.87 -0.23 -4.71
N ALA A 70 10.75 -1.09 -5.72
CA ALA A 70 9.81 -0.91 -6.82
C ALA A 70 8.36 -1.04 -6.36
N ARG A 71 8.04 -2.03 -5.50
CA ARG A 71 6.69 -2.15 -4.94
C ARG A 71 6.28 -0.95 -4.10
N LYS A 72 7.17 -0.46 -3.24
CA LYS A 72 6.93 0.75 -2.43
C LYS A 72 6.74 1.99 -3.31
N THR A 73 7.52 2.11 -4.37
CA THR A 73 7.35 3.19 -5.36
C THR A 73 5.99 3.12 -6.05
N LEU A 74 5.60 1.92 -6.50
CA LEU A 74 4.30 1.71 -7.14
C LEU A 74 3.13 1.95 -6.19
N GLU A 75 3.23 1.50 -4.93
CA GLU A 75 2.24 1.77 -3.88
C GLU A 75 2.06 3.29 -3.68
N ALA A 76 3.15 4.03 -3.47
CA ALA A 76 3.08 5.48 -3.30
C ALA A 76 2.50 6.19 -4.51
N PHE A 77 2.94 5.80 -5.71
CA PHE A 77 2.46 6.39 -6.95
C PHE A 77 0.96 6.18 -7.13
N ARG A 78 0.47 4.97 -6.83
CA ARG A 78 -0.96 4.66 -6.90
C ARG A 78 -1.76 5.46 -5.88
N ILE A 79 -1.29 5.50 -4.63
CA ILE A 79 -1.92 6.31 -3.56
C ILE A 79 -1.99 7.79 -3.97
N GLN A 80 -0.91 8.34 -4.52
CA GLN A 80 -0.87 9.73 -4.95
C GLN A 80 -1.84 10.02 -6.10
N LEU A 81 -1.99 9.08 -7.03
CA LEU A 81 -2.87 9.24 -8.18
C LEU A 81 -4.36 9.05 -7.86
N THR A 82 -4.69 8.16 -6.92
CA THR A 82 -6.09 7.80 -6.65
C THR A 82 -6.64 8.37 -5.34
N ASP A 83 -5.79 8.98 -4.51
CA ASP A 83 -6.11 9.52 -3.17
C ASP A 83 -7.09 8.63 -2.37
N PRO A 84 -6.72 7.37 -2.08
CA PRO A 84 -7.64 6.37 -1.52
C PRO A 84 -8.09 6.74 -0.10
N GLU A 85 -9.40 6.90 0.10
CA GLU A 85 -10.01 7.36 1.37
C GLU A 85 -9.70 6.47 2.60
N ILE A 86 -9.49 5.17 2.41
CA ILE A 86 -9.23 4.24 3.53
C ILE A 86 -7.75 4.32 3.98
N ASN A 87 -6.83 4.77 3.12
CA ASN A 87 -5.42 4.90 3.50
C ASN A 87 -5.25 6.02 4.54
N ARG A 88 -4.46 5.74 5.58
CA ARG A 88 -4.09 6.78 6.56
C ARG A 88 -3.15 7.78 5.90
N LYS A 89 -3.55 9.05 5.89
CA LYS A 89 -2.78 10.16 5.29
C LYS A 89 -1.39 10.34 5.91
N GLU A 90 -1.19 9.99 7.19
CA GLU A 90 0.13 10.07 7.83
C GLU A 90 1.16 9.11 7.20
N LYS A 91 0.73 7.95 6.68
CA LYS A 91 1.63 6.98 6.04
C LYS A 91 2.05 7.40 4.63
N CYS A 92 1.21 8.15 3.93
CA CYS A 92 1.49 8.62 2.56
C CYS A 92 2.69 9.57 2.52
N LEU A 93 2.83 10.45 3.52
CA LEU A 93 3.92 11.42 3.62
C LEU A 93 5.30 10.76 3.84
N ALA A 94 5.35 9.63 4.55
CA ALA A 94 6.59 8.89 4.79
C ALA A 94 7.15 8.29 3.49
N ILE A 95 6.29 7.72 2.64
CA ILE A 95 6.71 7.09 1.39
C ILE A 95 7.21 8.13 0.39
N THR A 96 6.56 9.31 0.29
CA THR A 96 7.03 10.40 -0.56
C THR A 96 8.44 10.88 -0.15
N ARG A 97 8.74 10.94 1.15
CA ARG A 97 10.09 11.31 1.65
C ARG A 97 11.13 10.22 1.34
N GLU A 98 10.78 8.94 1.44
CA GLU A 98 11.68 7.83 1.08
C GLU A 98 11.94 7.74 -0.43
N LEU A 99 10.97 8.10 -1.27
CA LEU A 99 11.17 8.17 -2.73
C LEU A 99 12.10 9.29 -3.16
N VAL A 100 12.10 10.42 -2.45
CA VAL A 100 13.14 11.46 -2.61
C VAL A 100 14.53 10.89 -2.26
N PHE A 101 14.61 10.00 -1.26
CA PHE A 101 15.87 9.34 -0.87
C PHE A 101 16.34 8.29 -1.89
N MET A 102 15.42 7.58 -2.54
CA MET A 102 15.72 6.62 -3.62
C MET A 102 16.36 7.28 -4.86
N ARG A 103 16.11 8.57 -5.11
CA ARG A 103 16.84 9.37 -6.11
C ARG A 103 18.35 9.44 -5.79
N VAL A 104 18.72 9.41 -4.51
CA VAL A 104 20.12 9.44 -4.03
C VAL A 104 20.76 8.05 -4.13
N CYS A 105 20.04 6.97 -3.80
CA CYS A 105 20.60 5.61 -3.82
C CYS A 105 20.85 5.07 -5.24
N ARG A 106 20.10 5.49 -6.27
CA ARG A 106 20.39 5.10 -7.66
C ARG A 106 21.67 5.73 -8.22
N ARG A 107 22.11 6.90 -7.72
CA ARG A 107 23.37 7.52 -8.14
C ARG A 107 24.63 6.79 -7.61
N ARG A 108 24.52 6.04 -6.51
CA ARG A 108 25.67 5.32 -5.93
C ARG A 108 25.95 3.95 -6.56
N ARG A 109 24.99 3.33 -7.27
CA ARG A 109 25.23 2.04 -7.95
C ARG A 109 25.75 2.17 -9.39
N MET A 110 25.44 3.28 -10.09
CA MET A 110 25.98 3.53 -11.43
C MET A 110 27.44 4.03 -11.38
N ALA A 111 27.83 4.76 -10.33
CA ALA A 111 29.19 5.28 -10.19
C ALA A 111 30.27 4.23 -9.83
N LYS A 112 29.89 2.98 -9.49
CA LYS A 112 30.83 1.90 -9.14
C LYS A 112 31.05 0.87 -10.26
N ARG A 113 30.42 1.04 -11.44
CA ARG A 113 30.59 0.15 -12.59
C ARG A 113 31.41 0.76 -13.74
N GLY A 114 31.93 1.97 -13.57
CA GLY A 114 32.71 2.68 -14.60
C GLY A 114 34.23 2.66 -14.42
N ASP A 115 34.77 1.96 -13.42
CA ASP A 115 36.21 1.99 -13.13
C ASP A 115 36.75 0.56 -12.98
N ARG A 116 36.72 -0.18 -14.10
CA ARG A 116 37.46 -1.42 -14.29
C ARG A 116 37.45 -1.83 -15.78
N THR A 117 38.10 -1.05 -16.63
CA THR A 117 38.62 -1.53 -17.93
C THR A 117 39.82 -0.67 -18.33
N SER A 118 40.97 -1.35 -18.41
CA SER A 118 42.23 -1.00 -19.07
C SER A 118 43.11 0.09 -18.45
#